data_AF-A0A1F4WKS1-F1
#
_entry.id   AF-A0A1F4WKS1-F1
#
_cell.length_a   1.000
_cell.length_b   1.000
_cell.length_c   1.000
_cell.angle_alpha   90.00
_cell.angle_beta   90.00
_cell.angle_gamma   90.00
#
_symmetry.space_group_name_H-M   'P 1'
#
loop_
_entity.id
_entity.type
_entity.pdbx_description
1 polymer ?
#
loop_
_entity_poly.entity_id
_entity_poly.type
_entity_poly.pdbx_seq_one_letter_code
_entity_poly.pdbx_strand_id
1 'polypeptide(L)' 'MYNLGKKSALPTIAQRMQEIEIQGRPVEMPELLNGHLLICEFDRNGEEVLYFCGNLDDAQFLYDMAGDNVKWYSLMI' A
#
# COMPACT_ATOMS: atom_id res chain seq x y z
N MET A 1 -7.86 -2.22 7.54
CA MET A 1 -6.48 -1.72 7.31
C MET A 1 -5.59 -2.11 8.47
N TYR A 2 -4.32 -2.48 8.22
CA TYR A 2 -3.35 -2.80 9.26
C TYR A 2 -2.00 -2.13 8.99
N ASN A 3 -1.42 -1.47 10.00
CA ASN A 3 -0.06 -0.92 9.92
C ASN A 3 0.95 -2.07 10.04
N LEU A 4 1.78 -2.24 9.01
CA LEU A 4 2.82 -3.27 8.97
C LEU A 4 4.12 -2.79 9.62
N GLY A 5 4.33 -1.47 9.67
CA GLY A 5 5.50 -0.82 10.25
C GLY A 5 6.31 -0.05 9.21
N LYS A 6 7.54 0.31 9.60
CA LYS A 6 8.47 1.04 8.72
C LYS A 6 9.01 0.10 7.64
N LYS A 7 9.07 0.55 6.39
CA LYS A 7 9.61 -0.20 5.26
C LYS A 7 11.04 -0.69 5.53
N SER A 8 11.87 0.17 6.13
CA SER A 8 13.26 -0.14 6.51
C SER A 8 13.38 -1.25 7.56
N ALA A 9 12.36 -1.48 8.38
CA ALA A 9 12.31 -2.58 9.35
C ALA A 9 11.83 -3.90 8.73
N LEU A 10 11.37 -3.88 7.48
CA LEU A 10 10.77 -5.02 6.77
C LEU A 10 11.47 -5.29 5.42
N PRO A 11 12.81 -5.46 5.39
CA PRO A 11 13.56 -5.52 4.13
C PRO A 11 13.14 -6.67 3.22
N THR A 12 12.80 -7.85 3.78
CA THR A 12 12.35 -9.00 3.01
C THR A 12 10.97 -8.78 2.37
N ILE A 13 10.07 -8.08 3.06
CA ILE A 13 8.76 -7.70 2.51
C ILE A 13 8.98 -6.70 1.39
N ALA A 14 9.77 -5.65 1.65
CA ALA A 14 10.03 -4.59 0.68
C ALA A 14 10.62 -5.10 -0.64
N GLN A 15 11.48 -6.12 -0.61
CA GLN A 15 12.03 -6.75 -1.81
C GLN A 15 11.02 -7.55 -2.65
N ARG A 16 9.92 -8.00 -2.03
CA ARG A 16 8.86 -8.78 -2.70
C ARG A 16 7.70 -7.92 -3.19
N MET A 17 7.64 -6.66 -2.77
CA MET A 17 6.62 -5.72 -3.21
C MET A 17 6.86 -5.32 -4.67
N GLN A 18 5.81 -5.34 -5.46
CA GLN A 18 5.83 -4.87 -6.85
C GLN A 18 4.90 -3.67 -6.97
N GLU A 19 5.45 -2.53 -7.37
CA GLU A 19 4.67 -1.29 -7.50
C GLU A 19 3.58 -1.45 -8.55
N ILE A 20 2.40 -0.91 -8.26
CA ILE A 20 1.27 -0.85 -9.18
C ILE A 20 0.78 0.59 -9.30
N GLU A 21 0.28 0.94 -10.48
CA GLU A 21 -0.23 2.28 -10.74
C GLU A 21 -1.73 2.34 -10.45
N ILE A 22 -2.11 3.20 -9.50
CA ILE A 22 -3.50 3.57 -9.25
C ILE A 22 -3.60 5.08 -9.41
N GLN A 23 -4.44 5.53 -10.35
CA GLN A 23 -4.58 6.94 -10.65
C GLN A 23 -5.64 7.59 -9.75
N GLY A 24 -5.22 8.54 -8.93
CA GLY A 24 -6.09 9.28 -8.02
C GLY A 24 -6.72 8.42 -6.93
N ARG A 25 -7.86 8.87 -6.42
CA ARG A 25 -8.61 8.17 -5.36
C ARG A 25 -9.16 6.84 -5.89
N PRO A 26 -8.81 5.69 -5.29
CA PRO A 26 -9.32 4.39 -5.74
C PRO A 26 -10.85 4.34 -5.74
N VAL A 27 -11.47 3.97 -6.86
CA VAL A 27 -12.93 3.78 -6.99
C VAL A 27 -13.35 2.31 -7.00
N GLU A 28 -12.38 1.41 -7.20
CA GLU A 28 -12.50 -0.04 -7.12
C GLU A 28 -11.19 -0.64 -6.60
N MET A 29 -11.23 -1.90 -6.18
CA MET A 29 -10.01 -2.60 -5.82
C MET A 29 -9.19 -2.91 -7.08
N PRO A 30 -7.87 -2.67 -7.08
CA PRO A 30 -7.03 -3.04 -8.20
C PRO A 30 -7.09 -4.56 -8.42
N GLU A 31 -7.04 -4.98 -9.69
CA GLU A 31 -6.89 -6.38 -10.01
C GLU A 31 -5.51 -6.87 -9.57
N LEU A 32 -5.50 -7.83 -8.64
CA LEU A 32 -4.28 -8.45 -8.14
C LEU A 32 -4.19 -9.90 -8.61
N LEU A 33 -2.97 -10.39 -8.77
CA LEU A 33 -2.73 -11.82 -8.97
C LEU A 33 -3.23 -12.61 -7.75
N ASN A 34 -3.70 -13.83 -7.97
CA ASN A 34 -4.22 -14.67 -6.90
C ASN A 34 -3.16 -14.87 -5.79
N GLY A 35 -3.55 -14.67 -4.53
CA GLY A 35 -2.65 -14.73 -3.38
C GLY A 35 -1.77 -13.49 -3.18
N HIS A 36 -1.96 -12.42 -3.96
CA HIS A 36 -1.31 -11.13 -3.69
C HIS A 36 -2.18 -10.25 -2.79
N LEU A 37 -1.51 -9.44 -1.97
CA LEU A 37 -2.10 -8.44 -1.08
C LEU A 37 -1.81 -7.04 -1.61
N LEU A 38 -2.75 -6.10 -1.41
CA LEU A 38 -2.51 -4.68 -1.65
C LEU A 38 -1.80 -4.06 -0.45
N ILE A 39 -0.58 -3.55 -0.69
CA ILE A 39 0.21 -2.81 0.26
C ILE A 39 0.28 -1.34 -0.16
N CYS A 40 0.20 -0.46 0.80
CA CYS A 40 0.12 0.98 0.62
C CYS A 40 1.26 1.62 1.42
N GLU A 41 2.02 2.51 0.79
CA GLU A 41 3.16 3.21 1.40
C GLU A 41 2.93 4.71 1.33
N PHE A 42 3.19 5.42 2.42
CA PHE A 42 3.33 6.87 2.37
C PHE A 42 4.34 7.35 3.40
N ASP A 43 4.94 8.52 3.14
CA ASP A 43 5.84 9.17 4.09
C ASP A 43 5.04 9.77 5.25
N ARG A 44 5.39 9.37 6.47
CA ARG A 44 4.85 9.93 7.70
C ARG A 44 5.99 10.44 8.57
N ASN A 45 6.24 11.76 8.49
CA ASN A 45 7.28 12.46 9.26
C ASN A 45 8.72 12.03 8.88
N GLY A 46 8.98 11.82 7.58
CA GLY A 46 10.30 11.40 7.08
C GLY A 46 10.54 9.89 7.15
N GLU A 47 9.49 9.11 7.39
CA GLU A 47 9.57 7.65 7.45
C GLU A 47 8.54 7.02 6.50
N GLU A 48 9.01 6.11 5.64
CA GLU A 48 8.17 5.30 4.77
C GLU A 48 7.46 4.22 5.60
N VAL A 49 6.15 4.37 5.82
CA VAL A 49 5.33 3.43 6.59
C VAL A 49 4.45 2.62 5.65
N LEU A 50 4.39 1.31 5.87
CA LEU A 50 3.61 0.37 5.08
C LEU A 50 2.30 -0.01 5.79
N TYR A 51 1.22 -0.10 5.02
CA TYR A 51 -0.08 -0.57 5.46
C TYR A 51 -0.59 -1.66 4.53
N PHE A 52 -1.23 -2.67 5.09
CA PHE A 52 -2.07 -3.59 4.33
C PHE A 52 -3.47 -3.00 4.15
N CYS A 53 -3.90 -2.93 2.90
CA CYS A 53 -5.21 -2.42 2.47
C CYS A 53 -6.07 -3.62 2.02
N GLY A 54 -6.96 -4.08 2.90
CA GLY A 54 -7.71 -5.33 2.66
C GLY A 54 -8.96 -5.17 1.81
N ASN A 55 -9.42 -3.94 1.61
CA ASN A 55 -10.61 -3.60 0.85
C ASN A 55 -10.52 -2.16 0.30
N LEU A 56 -11.55 -1.76 -0.46
CA LEU A 56 -11.60 -0.46 -1.11
C LEU A 56 -11.61 0.69 -0.10
N ASP A 57 -12.35 0.54 1.01
CA ASP A 57 -12.47 1.57 2.04
C ASP A 57 -11.11 1.86 2.70
N ASP A 58 -10.29 0.82 2.93
CA ASP A 58 -8.93 0.96 3.45
C ASP A 58 -8.04 1.77 2.49
N ALA A 59 -8.11 1.44 1.19
CA ALA A 59 -7.33 2.13 0.16
C ALA A 59 -7.78 3.59 0.02
N GLN A 60 -9.09 3.83 -0.04
CA GLN A 60 -9.65 5.17 -0.06
C GLN A 60 -9.26 5.99 1.16
N PHE A 61 -9.30 5.39 2.35
CA PHE A 61 -8.92 6.05 3.59
C PHE A 61 -7.45 6.52 3.55
N LEU A 62 -6.52 5.69 3.05
CA LEU A 62 -5.13 6.11 2.93
C LEU A 62 -4.92 7.19 1.89
N TYR A 63 -5.59 7.10 0.75
CA TYR A 63 -5.56 8.17 -0.25
C TYR A 63 -6.11 9.48 0.34
N ASP A 64 -7.21 9.43 1.07
CA ASP A 64 -7.82 10.62 1.69
C ASP A 64 -6.89 11.25 2.75
N MET A 65 -5.97 10.47 3.34
CA MET A 65 -4.95 10.96 4.29
C MET A 65 -3.70 11.54 3.62
N ALA A 66 -3.18 10.91 2.57
CA ALA A 66 -1.86 11.23 2.00
C ALA A 66 -1.91 11.77 0.56
N GLY A 67 -3.07 11.72 -0.09
CA GLY A 67 -3.29 12.12 -1.48
C GLY A 67 -2.42 11.34 -2.44
N ASP A 68 -1.88 12.05 -3.44
CA ASP A 68 -1.02 11.48 -4.47
C ASP A 68 0.37 11.05 -3.96
N ASN A 69 0.65 11.21 -2.66
CA ASN A 69 1.89 10.72 -2.06
C ASN A 69 1.82 9.24 -1.65
N VAL A 70 0.65 8.58 -1.81
CA VAL A 70 0.53 7.14 -1.57
C VAL A 70 1.12 6.38 -2.76
N LYS A 71 2.02 5.45 -2.48
CA LYS A 71 2.47 4.43 -3.43
C LYS A 71 1.78 3.11 -3.15
N TRP A 72 1.41 2.41 -4.21
CA TRP A 72 0.65 1.17 -4.13
C TRP A 72 1.51 0.00 -4.60
N TYR A 73 1.40 -1.12 -3.92
CA TYR A 73 2.19 -2.30 -4.18
C TYR A 73 1.32 -3.55 -4.13
N SER A 74 1.62 -4.52 -4.97
CA SER A 74 1.18 -5.90 -4.77
C SER A 74 2.27 -6.68 -4.03
N LEU A 75 1.87 -7.55 -3.11
CA LEU A 75 2.78 -8.41 -2.35
C LEU A 75 2.29 -9.86 -2.39
N MET A 76 3.09 -10.76 -2.94
CA MET A 76 2.86 -12.20 -2.86
C MET A 76 3.19 -12.68 -1.44
N ILE A 77 2.30 -13.46 -0.81
CA ILE A 77 2.56 -14.13 0.48
C ILE A 77 3.14 -15.53 0.28
#